data_AF-A0A222W174-F1
#
_entry.id   AF-A0A222W174-F1
#
_cell.length_a   1.000
_cell.length_b   1.000
_cell.length_c   1.000
_cell.angle_alpha   90.00
_cell.angle_beta   90.00
_cell.angle_gamma   90.00
#
_symmetry.space_group_name_H-M   'P 1'
#
loop_
_entity.id
_entity.type
_entity.pdbx_description
1 polymer ?
#
loop_
_entity_poly.entity_id
_entity_poly.type
_entity_poly.pdbx_seq_one_letter_code
_entity_poly.pdbx_strand_id
1 'polypeptide(L)'
;MIMSDKSIEQEVRAVLRQNLPILRELRKAITDVEKCVDREKVAHEATLAAVEHARAMHASALKEGWSEKQLRALRLVPAPAKRRRGKTNHKSSRPAAPDTTNGDSAQPTAAEPPPVQPG
;
A
#
# COMPACT_ATOMS: atom_id res chain seq x y z
N MET A 1 12.97 -47.46 20.79
CA MET A 1 12.23 -47.60 19.53
C MET A 1 12.82 -46.59 18.55
N ILE A 2 13.77 -47.02 17.72
CA ILE A 2 14.42 -46.15 16.74
C ILE A 2 13.57 -46.23 15.47
N MET A 3 13.00 -45.11 15.02
CA MET A 3 12.22 -45.10 13.79
C MET A 3 13.13 -45.48 12.62
N SER A 4 12.72 -46.45 11.79
CA SER A 4 13.51 -46.87 10.64
C SER A 4 13.65 -45.75 9.63
N ASP A 5 14.81 -45.66 8.97
CA ASP A 5 15.13 -44.62 7.97
C ASP A 5 14.06 -44.50 6.86
N LYS A 6 13.42 -45.62 6.50
CA LYS A 6 12.30 -45.65 5.54
C LYS A 6 11.06 -44.87 5.99
N SER A 7 10.79 -44.81 7.30
CA SER A 7 9.66 -44.07 7.88
C SER A 7 9.93 -42.56 7.83
N ILE A 8 11.17 -42.17 8.14
CA ILE A 8 11.61 -40.77 8.10
C ILE A 8 11.55 -40.24 6.66
N GLU A 9 12.00 -41.02 5.68
CA GLU A 9 11.90 -40.65 4.26
C GLU A 9 10.45 -40.42 3.79
N GLN A 10 9.51 -41.22 4.25
CA GLN A 10 8.10 -41.09 3.87
C GLN A 10 7.47 -39.82 4.45
N GLU A 11 7.78 -39.51 5.70
CA GLU A 11 7.29 -38.31 6.38
C GLU A 11 7.88 -37.05 5.75
N VAL A 12 9.18 -37.03 5.44
CA VAL A 12 9.83 -35.94 4.71
C VAL A 12 9.20 -35.74 3.33
N ARG A 13 8.92 -36.82 2.58
CA ARG A 13 8.24 -36.72 1.28
C ARG A 13 6.82 -36.19 1.40
N ALA A 14 6.08 -36.57 2.45
CA ALA A 14 4.73 -36.08 2.70
C ALA A 14 4.73 -34.57 2.99
N VAL A 15 5.63 -34.12 3.88
CA VAL A 15 5.83 -32.71 4.21
C VAL A 15 6.24 -31.91 2.98
N LEU A 16 7.16 -32.43 2.16
CA LEU A 16 7.56 -31.77 0.91
C LEU A 16 6.41 -31.67 -0.08
N ARG A 17 5.63 -32.73 -0.30
CA ARG A 17 4.48 -32.69 -1.21
C ARG A 17 3.42 -31.69 -0.76
N GLN A 18 3.18 -31.59 0.55
CA GLN A 18 2.22 -30.65 1.11
C GLN A 18 2.68 -29.19 0.95
N ASN A 19 3.97 -28.91 1.16
CA ASN A 19 4.49 -27.55 1.18
C ASN A 19 5.00 -27.04 -0.17
N LEU A 20 5.33 -27.92 -1.12
CA LEU A 20 5.82 -27.57 -2.46
C LEU A 20 4.90 -26.58 -3.22
N PRO A 21 3.57 -26.73 -3.23
CA PRO A 21 2.68 -25.78 -3.86
C PRO A 21 2.77 -24.38 -3.24
N ILE A 22 2.76 -24.30 -1.91
CA ILE A 22 2.88 -23.03 -1.17
C ILE A 22 4.20 -22.33 -1.50
N LEU A 23 5.30 -23.08 -1.54
CA LEU A 23 6.61 -22.53 -1.91
C LEU A 23 6.64 -22.00 -3.35
N ARG A 24 5.93 -22.66 -4.29
CA ARG A 24 5.80 -22.18 -5.68
C ARG A 24 4.99 -20.89 -5.76
N GLU A 25 3.90 -20.80 -5.02
CA GLU A 25 3.06 -19.59 -4.95
C GLU A 25 3.82 -18.42 -4.34
N LEU A 26 4.52 -18.65 -3.22
CA LEU A 26 5.36 -17.62 -2.59
C LEU A 26 6.46 -17.15 -3.54
N ARG A 27 7.13 -18.06 -4.25
CA ARG A 27 8.16 -17.71 -5.24
C ARG A 27 7.56 -16.86 -6.37
N LYS A 28 6.38 -17.22 -6.87
CA LYS A 28 5.68 -16.43 -7.89
C LYS A 28 5.32 -15.03 -7.38
N ALA A 29 4.78 -14.93 -6.16
CA ALA A 29 4.42 -13.67 -5.54
C ALA A 29 5.65 -12.75 -5.37
N ILE A 30 6.80 -13.30 -4.95
CA ILE A 30 8.07 -12.56 -4.86
C ILE A 30 8.47 -12.01 -6.23
N THR A 31 8.47 -12.86 -7.26
CA THR A 31 8.82 -12.43 -8.63
C THR A 31 7.87 -11.35 -9.17
N ASP A 32 6.58 -11.41 -8.85
CA ASP A 32 5.61 -10.40 -9.28
C ASP A 32 5.82 -9.07 -8.53
N VAL A 33 6.17 -9.11 -7.24
CA VAL A 33 6.57 -7.91 -6.47
C VAL A 33 7.85 -7.29 -7.04
N GLU A 34 8.87 -8.09 -7.35
CA GLU A 34 10.12 -7.61 -7.94
C GLU A 34 9.87 -6.86 -9.27
N LYS A 35 9.04 -7.42 -10.15
CA LYS A 35 8.64 -6.75 -11.40
C LYS A 35 7.93 -5.41 -11.15
N CYS A 36 7.07 -5.34 -10.14
CA CYS A 36 6.38 -4.10 -9.78
C CYS A 36 7.38 -3.05 -9.27
N VAL A 37 8.33 -3.44 -8.42
CA VAL A 37 9.39 -2.57 -7.91
C VAL A 37 10.25 -2.02 -9.05
N ASP A 38 10.62 -2.84 -10.03
CA ASP A 38 11.41 -2.38 -11.17
C ASP A 38 10.62 -1.41 -12.06
N ARG A 39 9.32 -1.67 -12.29
CA ARG A 39 8.45 -0.71 -12.99
C ARG A 39 8.33 0.61 -12.24
N GLU A 40 8.26 0.57 -10.91
CA GLU A 40 8.20 1.76 -10.07
C GLU A 40 9.51 2.57 -10.15
N LYS A 41 10.68 1.91 -10.14
CA LYS A 41 11.97 2.58 -10.36
C LYS A 41 12.00 3.30 -11.70
N VAL A 42 11.61 2.62 -12.78
CA VAL A 42 11.56 3.23 -14.13
C VAL A 42 10.60 4.41 -14.17
N ALA A 43 9.42 4.29 -13.55
CA ALA A 43 8.46 5.39 -13.46
C ALA A 43 9.00 6.57 -12.63
N HIS A 44 9.73 6.28 -11.56
CA HIS A 44 10.38 7.29 -10.73
C HIS A 44 11.47 8.04 -11.51
N GLU A 45 12.35 7.33 -12.20
CA GLU A 45 13.39 7.92 -13.05
C GLU A 45 12.78 8.78 -14.18
N ALA A 46 11.73 8.29 -14.85
CA ALA A 46 11.00 9.05 -15.86
C ALA A 46 10.38 10.33 -15.27
N THR A 47 9.87 10.26 -14.04
CA THR A 47 9.33 11.43 -13.33
C THR A 47 10.43 12.45 -13.02
N LEU A 48 11.60 11.99 -12.56
CA LEU A 48 12.75 12.87 -12.31
C LEU A 48 13.20 13.57 -13.58
N ALA A 49 13.35 12.82 -14.68
CA ALA A 49 13.70 13.38 -15.99
C ALA A 49 12.66 14.40 -16.49
N ALA A 50 11.36 14.12 -16.32
CA ALA A 50 10.30 15.07 -16.67
C ALA A 50 10.36 16.35 -15.83
N VAL A 51 10.66 16.24 -14.53
CA VAL A 51 10.84 17.40 -13.64
C VAL A 51 12.07 18.22 -14.04
N GLU A 52 13.18 17.59 -14.38
CA GLU A 52 14.39 18.28 -14.86
C GLU A 52 14.13 19.01 -16.19
N HIS A 53 13.43 18.35 -17.12
CA HIS A 53 13.03 18.97 -18.38
C HIS A 53 12.11 20.18 -18.15
N ALA A 54 11.11 20.05 -17.26
CA ALA A 54 10.23 21.15 -16.90
C ALA A 54 11.01 22.33 -16.27
N ARG A 55 12.01 22.06 -15.42
CA ARG A 55 12.89 23.10 -14.86
C ARG A 55 13.73 23.79 -15.95
N ALA A 56 14.25 23.03 -16.91
CA ALA A 56 15.01 23.59 -18.03
C ALA A 56 14.14 24.48 -18.92
N MET A 57 12.93 24.04 -19.26
CA MET A 57 11.94 24.83 -20.01
C MET A 57 11.57 26.11 -19.28
N HIS A 58 11.35 26.04 -17.96
CA HIS A 58 11.09 27.22 -17.13
C HIS A 58 12.28 28.20 -17.15
N ALA A 59 13.51 27.70 -17.02
CA ALA A 59 14.70 28.54 -17.08
C ALA A 59 14.89 29.19 -18.45
N SER A 60 14.57 28.49 -19.55
CA SER A 60 14.60 29.05 -20.89
C SER A 60 13.56 30.17 -21.06
N ALA A 61 12.33 29.93 -20.62
CA ALA A 61 11.27 30.93 -20.73
C ALA A 61 11.58 32.19 -19.91
N LEU A 62 12.19 32.05 -18.73
CA LEU A 62 12.67 33.21 -17.98
C LEU A 62 13.75 34.01 -18.73
N LYS A 63 14.68 33.33 -19.43
CA LYS A 63 15.70 34.00 -20.25
C LYS A 63 15.09 34.73 -21.45
N GLU A 64 14.00 34.22 -22.00
CA GLU A 64 13.23 34.85 -23.07
C GLU A 64 12.33 36.00 -22.58
N GLY A 65 12.40 36.35 -21.28
CA GLY A 65 11.68 37.50 -20.72
C GLY A 65 10.25 37.21 -20.30
N TRP A 66 9.83 35.94 -20.22
CA TRP A 66 8.53 35.59 -19.68
C TRP A 66 8.49 35.89 -18.18
N SER A 67 7.41 36.53 -17.73
CA SER A 67 7.22 36.76 -16.29
C SER A 67 6.82 35.46 -15.58
N GLU A 68 7.27 35.30 -14.34
CA GLU A 68 6.89 34.14 -13.51
C GLU A 68 5.36 34.01 -13.35
N LYS A 69 4.64 35.14 -13.37
CA LYS A 69 3.17 35.18 -13.33
C LYS A 69 2.55 34.57 -14.59
N GLN A 70 3.12 34.80 -15.78
CA GLN A 70 2.68 34.18 -17.04
C GLN A 70 2.99 32.68 -17.07
N LEU A 71 4.18 32.27 -16.61
CA LEU A 71 4.57 30.85 -16.55
C LEU A 71 3.70 30.06 -15.58
N ARG A 72 3.32 30.68 -14.45
CA ARG A 72 2.39 30.10 -13.48
C ARG A 72 0.96 30.00 -14.02
N ALA A 73 0.49 31.00 -14.77
CA ALA A 73 -0.83 30.94 -15.44
C ALA A 73 -0.90 29.79 -16.45
N LEU A 74 0.21 29.50 -17.12
CA LEU A 74 0.34 28.39 -18.08
C LEU A 74 0.65 27.03 -17.42
N ARG A 75 0.73 26.96 -16.09
CA ARG A 75 1.07 25.73 -15.32
C ARG A 75 2.42 25.11 -15.70
N LEU A 76 3.36 25.90 -16.23
CA LEU A 76 4.71 25.47 -16.60
C LEU A 76 5.68 25.46 -15.42
N VAL A 77 5.23 25.93 -14.26
CA VAL A 77 5.95 25.83 -12.99
C VAL A 77 5.39 24.60 -12.24
N PRO A 78 6.23 23.63 -11.86
CA PRO A 78 5.81 22.56 -10.95
C PRO A 78 5.17 23.20 -9.71
N ALA A 79 3.93 22.79 -9.39
CA ALA A 79 3.25 23.34 -8.23
C ALA A 79 4.17 23.19 -7.00
N PRO A 80 4.38 24.26 -6.20
CA PRO A 80 5.26 24.18 -5.06
C PRO A 80 4.78 23.02 -4.18
N ALA A 81 5.69 22.12 -3.83
CA ALA A 81 5.38 20.99 -2.99
C ALA A 81 4.62 21.52 -1.77
N LYS A 82 3.35 21.13 -1.63
CA LYS A 82 2.55 21.53 -0.48
C LYS A 82 3.29 20.99 0.74
N ARG A 83 4.01 21.86 1.46
CA ARG A 83 4.50 21.54 2.80
C ARG A 83 3.25 21.15 3.55
N ARG A 84 3.11 19.86 3.89
CA ARG A 84 2.20 19.41 4.96
C ARG A 84 2.65 20.18 6.20
N ARG A 85 2.13 21.40 6.40
CA ARG A 85 2.17 22.05 7.71
C ARG A 85 1.50 21.03 8.62
N GLY A 86 2.29 20.52 9.56
CA GLY A 86 1.85 19.53 10.52
C GLY A 86 0.49 19.95 11.04
N LYS A 87 -0.50 19.07 10.88
CA LYS A 87 -1.76 19.18 11.58
C LYS A 87 -1.44 18.82 13.03
N THR A 88 -0.86 19.77 13.77
CA THR A 88 -0.73 19.68 15.22
C THR A 88 -2.11 19.99 15.81
N ASN A 89 -3.02 19.03 15.68
CA ASN A 89 -4.24 19.07 16.48
C ASN A 89 -3.91 18.48 17.84
N HIS A 90 -3.89 19.39 18.79
CA HIS A 90 -3.79 19.17 20.22
C HIS A 90 -4.72 18.06 20.71
N LYS A 91 -4.20 17.32 21.70
CA LYS A 91 -4.89 16.60 22.78
C LYS A 91 -6.42 16.73 22.80
N SER A 92 -7.11 15.60 22.69
CA SER A 92 -8.17 15.24 23.64
C SER A 92 -8.12 13.72 23.84
N SER A 93 -7.62 13.29 24.99
CA SER A 93 -8.43 12.74 26.09
C SER A 93 -9.00 11.37 25.73
N ARG A 94 -8.17 10.34 25.75
CA ARG A 94 -8.64 8.96 25.90
C ARG A 94 -9.07 8.83 27.37
N PRO A 95 -10.37 8.62 27.69
CA PRO A 95 -10.74 8.18 29.02
C PRO A 95 -10.13 6.80 29.24
N ALA A 96 -9.56 6.58 30.42
CA ALA A 96 -9.15 5.26 30.86
C ALA A 96 -10.34 4.30 30.73
N ALA A 97 -10.12 3.15 30.11
CA ALA A 97 -11.10 2.07 30.10
C ALA A 97 -11.33 1.61 31.56
N PRO A 98 -12.57 1.48 32.03
CA PRO A 98 -12.82 0.84 33.31
C PRO A 98 -12.69 -0.68 33.16
N ASP A 99 -12.25 -1.27 34.26
CA ASP A 99 -11.97 -2.69 34.43
C ASP A 99 -13.14 -3.61 34.09
N THR A 100 -12.76 -4.77 33.56
CA THR A 100 -13.53 -6.00 33.51
C THR A 100 -14.17 -6.32 34.86
N THR A 101 -15.48 -6.58 34.91
CA THR A 101 -16.15 -7.58 35.79
C THR A 101 -17.64 -7.70 35.44
N ASN A 102 -18.06 -8.93 35.07
CA ASN A 102 -19.41 -9.55 35.09
C ASN A 102 -20.60 -8.81 34.42
N GLY A 103 -21.50 -9.45 33.68
CA GLY A 103 -21.76 -10.86 33.41
C GLY A 103 -23.10 -10.96 32.67
N ASP A 104 -23.25 -12.06 31.94
CA ASP A 104 -24.49 -12.77 31.64
C ASP A 104 -25.48 -12.25 30.56
N SER A 105 -25.74 -13.17 29.63
CA SER A 105 -26.95 -13.41 28.83
C SER A 105 -27.49 -12.34 27.86
N ALA A 106 -27.33 -12.59 26.55
CA ALA A 106 -28.45 -12.93 25.65
C ALA A 106 -27.97 -13.21 24.20
N GLN A 107 -28.51 -14.29 23.63
CA GLN A 107 -28.43 -14.81 22.25
C GLN A 107 -28.61 -13.74 21.14
N PRO A 108 -27.96 -13.88 19.96
CA PRO A 108 -28.43 -13.25 18.74
C PRO A 108 -29.36 -14.18 17.97
N THR A 109 -30.65 -13.84 17.93
CA THR A 109 -31.63 -14.45 17.02
C THR A 109 -31.46 -13.86 15.62
N ALA A 110 -31.36 -14.71 14.61
CA ALA A 110 -31.31 -14.33 13.21
C ALA A 110 -32.66 -13.78 12.73
N ALA A 111 -32.65 -12.66 12.01
CA ALA A 111 -33.75 -12.14 11.18
C ALA A 111 -33.11 -11.38 10.02
N GLU A 112 -32.90 -12.03 8.87
CA GLU A 112 -33.74 -12.02 7.66
C GLU A 112 -33.65 -10.69 6.86
N PRO A 113 -33.26 -10.73 5.57
CA PRO A 113 -33.03 -9.53 4.75
C PRO A 113 -34.32 -8.82 4.33
N PRO A 114 -34.30 -7.49 4.09
CA PRO A 114 -35.50 -6.73 3.76
C PRO A 114 -36.03 -7.06 2.36
N PRO A 115 -37.36 -7.02 2.14
CA PRO A 115 -37.97 -7.28 0.85
C PRO A 115 -37.76 -6.10 -0.11
N VAL A 116 -37.34 -6.43 -1.33
CA VAL A 116 -37.46 -5.58 -2.51
C VAL A 116 -38.93 -5.56 -2.91
N GLN A 117 -39.53 -4.39 -3.19
CA GLN A 117 -40.63 -4.22 -4.16
C GLN A 117 -41.03 -2.74 -4.38
N PRO A 118 -41.77 -2.40 -5.46
CA PRO A 118 -41.47 -1.29 -6.36
C PRO A 118 -42.56 -0.20 -6.40
N GLY A 119 -42.21 0.95 -6.99
CA GLY A 119 -43.12 2.04 -7.34
C GLY A 119 -42.38 3.12 -8.10
#